data_AF-F6BCN9-F1
#
_entry.id   AF-F6BCN9-F1
#
_cell.length_a   1.000
_cell.length_b   1.000
_cell.length_c   1.000
_cell.angle_alpha   90.00
_cell.angle_beta   90.00
_cell.angle_gamma   90.00
#
_symmetry.space_group_name_H-M   'P 1'
#
loop_
_entity.id
_entity.type
_entity.pdbx_description
1 polymer ?
#
loop_
_entity_poly.entity_id
_entity_poly.type
_entity_poly.pdbx_seq_one_letter_code
_entity_poly.pdbx_strand_id
1 'polypeptide(L)'
;MEKEKKKIVVTAGTFDLLHPGHYETLKFAKSLGDELIVIIARDETVKKIKGRKPVIPEEQRRRMVEALKPVDKAILGSLKDKLEPILKIKPDVIVLGPDQTTFDVEELKNELAKHNIFPEIVKVKEYTKCPFHSSFDIVKEIVRRFGGCKMIYSTLSINTNKRFEIIDITEKINKIIKESNVKNGLLNIFVPHTTAGLLINENEPNLIKDIENMLKELIKDEDYNHDKIDNNARAHLMSCLLKSDLTIPIIDGKILGTWQSILFVECDGPRSREVIVSIRF
;
A
#
# COMPACT_ATOMS: atom_id res chain seq x y z
N MET A 1 17.25 -13.14 58.09
CA MET A 1 17.74 -13.11 56.70
C MET A 1 16.87 -12.13 55.94
N GLU A 2 17.37 -10.92 55.68
CA GLU A 2 16.70 -9.99 54.76
C GLU A 2 16.64 -10.65 53.38
N LYS A 3 15.46 -10.73 52.78
CA LYS A 3 15.32 -11.19 51.39
C LYS A 3 16.05 -10.18 50.51
N GLU A 4 17.05 -10.63 49.75
CA GLU A 4 17.67 -9.80 48.71
C GLU A 4 16.57 -9.20 47.82
N LYS A 5 16.62 -7.88 47.65
CA LYS A 5 15.65 -7.15 46.83
C LYS A 5 15.85 -7.55 45.37
N LYS A 6 14.84 -8.19 44.78
CA LYS A 6 14.83 -8.56 43.35
C LYS A 6 14.97 -7.32 42.47
N LYS A 7 15.84 -7.38 41.47
CA LYS A 7 16.04 -6.34 40.47
C LYS A 7 14.96 -6.42 39.38
N ILE A 8 14.11 -5.39 39.29
CA ILE A 8 12.97 -5.37 38.36
C ILE A 8 13.35 -4.63 37.07
N VAL A 9 13.15 -5.30 35.95
CA VAL A 9 13.33 -4.77 34.59
C VAL A 9 11.97 -4.53 33.94
N VAL A 10 11.81 -3.37 33.31
CA VAL A 10 10.62 -3.04 32.52
C VAL A 10 10.98 -2.81 31.07
N THR A 11 10.16 -3.33 30.17
CA THR A 11 10.16 -2.93 28.77
C THR A 11 8.74 -2.68 28.30
N ALA A 12 8.56 -1.82 27.31
CA ALA A 12 7.26 -1.49 26.75
C ALA A 12 7.26 -1.77 25.25
N GLY A 13 6.10 -1.99 24.64
CA GLY A 13 6.02 -2.16 23.19
C GLY A 13 4.64 -2.49 22.67
N THR A 14 4.50 -2.45 21.34
CA THR A 14 3.26 -2.90 20.68
C THR A 14 3.17 -4.42 20.64
N PHE A 15 4.24 -5.14 20.28
CA PHE A 15 4.23 -6.61 20.15
C PHE A 15 3.05 -7.13 19.31
N ASP A 16 2.88 -6.59 18.10
CA ASP A 16 1.70 -6.86 17.25
C ASP A 16 1.69 -8.31 16.74
N LEU A 17 2.57 -8.60 15.79
CA LEU A 17 2.86 -9.97 15.35
C LEU A 17 4.19 -10.38 16.00
N LEU A 18 4.17 -11.43 16.82
CA LEU A 18 5.38 -11.94 17.46
C LEU A 18 6.34 -12.51 16.41
N HIS A 19 7.63 -12.26 16.63
CA HIS A 19 8.71 -12.65 15.73
C HIS A 19 10.04 -12.72 16.50
N PRO A 20 11.10 -13.31 15.93
CA PRO A 20 12.38 -13.49 16.64
C PRO A 20 12.96 -12.19 17.21
N GLY A 21 12.82 -11.06 16.52
CA GLY A 21 13.27 -9.76 17.04
C GLY A 21 12.67 -9.36 18.39
N HIS A 22 11.39 -9.67 18.64
CA HIS A 22 10.78 -9.44 19.96
C HIS A 22 11.38 -10.37 21.02
N TYR A 23 11.55 -11.66 20.69
CA TYR A 23 12.09 -12.63 21.63
C TYR A 23 13.52 -12.30 22.07
N GLU A 24 14.40 -11.93 21.14
CA GLU A 24 15.78 -11.55 21.48
C GLU A 24 15.84 -10.27 22.31
N THR A 25 14.98 -9.29 22.03
CA THR A 25 14.87 -8.06 22.84
C THR A 25 14.40 -8.37 24.27
N LEU A 26 13.39 -9.23 24.41
CA LEU A 26 12.86 -9.64 25.73
C LEU A 26 13.87 -10.49 26.50
N LYS A 27 14.59 -11.38 25.81
CA LYS A 27 15.67 -12.18 26.39
C LYS A 27 16.83 -11.31 26.88
N PHE A 28 17.22 -10.31 26.11
CA PHE A 28 18.19 -9.30 26.54
C PHE A 28 17.70 -8.53 27.76
N ALA A 29 16.44 -8.05 27.75
CA ALA A 29 15.88 -7.33 28.88
C ALA A 29 15.87 -8.19 30.16
N LYS A 30 15.46 -9.45 30.06
CA LYS A 30 15.49 -10.41 31.17
C LYS A 30 16.90 -10.63 31.72
N SER A 31 17.95 -10.53 30.91
CA SER A 31 19.33 -10.71 31.40
C SER A 31 19.83 -9.58 32.31
N LEU A 32 19.12 -8.45 32.38
CA LEU A 32 19.53 -7.26 33.15
C LEU A 32 18.98 -7.25 34.60
N GLY A 33 18.15 -8.22 34.99
CA GLY A 33 17.60 -8.33 36.33
C GLY A 33 16.86 -9.64 36.59
N ASP A 34 16.19 -9.73 37.74
CA ASP A 34 15.57 -10.97 38.22
C ASP A 34 14.14 -11.15 37.72
N GLU A 35 13.43 -10.05 37.43
CA GLU A 35 12.03 -10.03 37.02
C GLU A 35 11.83 -9.06 35.85
N LEU A 36 11.26 -9.55 34.75
CA LEU A 36 10.91 -8.77 33.56
C LEU A 36 9.38 -8.57 33.51
N ILE A 37 8.98 -7.31 33.60
CA ILE A 37 7.60 -6.88 33.40
C ILE A 37 7.47 -6.17 32.07
N VAL A 38 6.59 -6.67 31.20
CA VAL A 38 6.35 -6.09 29.87
C VAL A 38 5.07 -5.28 29.83
N ILE A 39 5.16 -4.02 29.42
CA ILE A 39 4.01 -3.13 29.22
C ILE A 39 3.57 -3.17 27.76
N ILE A 40 2.35 -3.63 27.55
CA ILE A 40 1.74 -3.76 26.23
C ILE A 40 0.98 -2.47 25.91
N ALA A 41 1.35 -1.83 24.80
CA ALA A 41 0.69 -0.61 24.35
C ALA A 41 -0.79 -0.88 24.03
N ARG A 42 -1.66 0.04 24.46
CA ARG A 42 -3.10 -0.02 24.20
C ARG A 42 -3.41 0.20 22.72
N ASP A 43 -4.44 -0.44 22.20
CA ASP A 43 -4.85 -0.35 20.79
C ASP A 43 -5.11 1.11 20.37
N GLU A 44 -5.77 1.88 21.23
CA GLU A 44 -6.04 3.31 21.01
C GLU A 44 -4.77 4.16 21.04
N THR A 45 -3.81 3.83 21.92
CA THR A 45 -2.51 4.51 21.96
C THR A 45 -1.72 4.25 20.68
N VAL A 46 -1.73 3.00 20.18
CA VAL A 46 -1.07 2.66 18.92
C VAL A 46 -1.75 3.34 17.74
N LYS A 47 -3.09 3.39 17.70
CA LYS A 47 -3.84 4.10 16.66
C LYS A 47 -3.49 5.58 16.60
N LYS A 48 -3.41 6.26 17.76
CA LYS A 48 -3.01 7.68 17.84
C LYS A 48 -1.60 7.94 17.32
N ILE A 49 -0.64 7.05 17.63
CA ILE A 49 0.77 7.25 17.27
C ILE A 49 1.07 6.81 15.83
N LYS A 50 0.53 5.65 15.40
CA LYS A 50 0.87 5.01 14.12
C LYS A 50 -0.20 5.18 13.04
N GLY A 51 -1.31 5.86 13.34
CA GLY A 51 -2.44 6.05 12.42
C GLY A 51 -3.30 4.81 12.15
N ARG A 52 -2.96 3.66 12.76
CA ARG A 52 -3.64 2.38 12.56
C ARG A 52 -3.68 1.55 13.84
N LYS A 53 -4.71 0.71 13.98
CA LYS A 53 -4.78 -0.29 15.05
C LYS A 53 -3.78 -1.43 14.77
N PRO A 54 -3.26 -2.10 15.81
CA PRO A 54 -2.57 -3.38 15.67
C PRO A 54 -3.45 -4.42 14.97
N VAL A 55 -2.84 -5.42 14.33
CA VAL A 55 -3.53 -6.58 13.78
C VAL A 55 -4.14 -7.42 14.90
N ILE A 56 -3.38 -7.63 15.98
CA ILE A 56 -3.81 -8.44 17.12
C ILE A 56 -4.31 -7.52 18.26
N PRO A 57 -5.52 -7.74 18.81
CA PRO A 57 -6.03 -6.95 19.92
C PRO A 57 -5.15 -6.97 21.17
N GLU A 58 -5.15 -5.88 21.94
CA GLU A 58 -4.25 -5.66 23.08
C GLU A 58 -4.21 -6.80 24.12
N GLU A 59 -5.36 -7.38 24.46
CA GLU A 59 -5.39 -8.47 25.45
C GLU A 59 -4.79 -9.76 24.91
N GLN A 60 -4.95 -10.02 23.60
CA GLN A 60 -4.31 -11.17 22.97
C GLN A 60 -2.79 -10.98 22.91
N ARG A 61 -2.32 -9.78 22.54
CA ARG A 61 -0.88 -9.44 22.57
C ARG A 61 -0.30 -9.62 23.97
N ARG A 62 -1.00 -9.15 25.01
CA ARG A 62 -0.60 -9.33 26.42
C ARG A 62 -0.48 -10.80 26.81
N ARG A 63 -1.50 -11.61 26.54
CA ARG A 63 -1.48 -13.05 26.84
C ARG A 63 -0.35 -13.78 26.13
N MET A 64 -0.12 -13.47 24.85
CA MET A 64 0.96 -14.10 24.09
C MET A 64 2.35 -13.69 24.59
N VAL A 65 2.56 -12.42 24.93
CA VAL A 65 3.83 -11.93 25.45
C VAL A 65 4.12 -12.49 26.85
N GLU A 66 3.13 -12.57 27.73
CA GLU A 66 3.27 -13.18 29.06
C GLU A 66 3.64 -14.67 28.99
N ALA A 67 3.21 -15.38 27.94
CA ALA A 67 3.56 -16.78 27.73
C ALA A 67 5.01 -17.01 27.27
N LEU A 68 5.75 -15.95 26.90
CA LEU A 68 7.14 -16.09 26.46
C LEU A 68 8.05 -16.32 27.67
N LYS A 69 8.92 -17.34 27.57
CA LYS A 69 9.87 -17.73 28.63
C LYS A 69 10.61 -16.58 29.34
N PRO A 70 11.13 -15.53 28.67
CA PRO A 70 11.84 -14.44 29.36
C PRO A 70 10.93 -13.49 30.14
N VAL A 71 9.60 -13.54 29.96
CA VAL A 71 8.65 -12.61 30.54
C VAL A 71 8.03 -13.20 31.80
N ASP A 72 8.19 -12.53 32.95
CA ASP A 72 7.56 -12.97 34.20
C ASP A 72 6.13 -12.44 34.32
N LYS A 73 5.86 -11.25 33.76
CA LYS A 73 4.52 -10.65 33.77
C LYS A 73 4.32 -9.72 32.58
N ALA A 74 3.14 -9.74 31.97
CA ALA A 74 2.76 -8.73 30.98
C ALA A 74 1.47 -8.01 31.39
N ILE A 75 1.51 -6.68 31.34
CA ILE A 75 0.39 -5.81 31.70
C ILE A 75 0.03 -4.88 30.56
N LEU A 76 -1.21 -4.41 30.51
CA LEU A 76 -1.61 -3.35 29.59
C LEU A 76 -1.12 -2.00 30.11
N GLY A 77 -0.71 -1.13 29.18
CA GLY A 77 -0.41 0.27 29.49
C GLY A 77 -1.66 1.06 29.89
N SER A 78 -1.47 2.31 30.30
CA SER A 78 -2.59 3.20 30.63
C SER A 78 -3.09 3.97 29.40
N LEU A 79 -4.39 4.28 29.40
CA LEU A 79 -5.02 5.14 28.41
C LEU A 79 -4.88 6.64 28.73
N LYS A 80 -4.58 6.98 30.00
CA LYS A 80 -4.51 8.36 30.48
C LYS A 80 -3.07 8.88 30.47
N ASP A 81 -2.18 8.14 31.11
CA ASP A 81 -0.79 8.55 31.30
C ASP A 81 0.17 7.38 31.02
N LYS A 82 1.08 7.58 30.07
CA LYS A 82 2.05 6.56 29.67
C LYS A 82 2.99 6.15 30.82
N LEU A 83 3.24 7.04 31.78
CA LEU A 83 4.13 6.77 32.91
C LEU A 83 3.45 6.00 34.05
N GLU A 84 2.13 6.05 34.17
CA GLU A 84 1.38 5.44 35.28
C GLU A 84 1.78 3.98 35.57
N PRO A 85 1.94 3.08 34.57
CA PRO A 85 2.38 1.71 34.85
C PRO A 85 3.81 1.65 35.39
N ILE A 86 4.71 2.50 34.89
CA ILE A 86 6.12 2.58 35.33
C ILE A 86 6.19 3.07 36.77
N LEU A 87 5.41 4.11 37.13
CA LEU A 87 5.35 4.66 38.49
C LEU A 87 4.84 3.64 39.51
N LYS A 88 3.92 2.76 39.11
CA LYS A 88 3.41 1.67 39.96
C LYS A 88 4.43 0.55 40.14
N ILE A 89 5.17 0.21 39.09
CA ILE A 89 6.17 -0.88 39.13
C ILE A 89 7.43 -0.47 39.89
N LYS A 90 7.86 0.80 39.73
CA LYS A 90 9.15 1.32 40.25
C LYS A 90 10.34 0.43 39.85
N PRO A 91 10.62 0.30 38.54
CA PRO A 91 11.68 -0.57 38.05
C PRO A 91 13.07 -0.06 38.44
N ASP A 92 14.03 -0.99 38.53
CA ASP A 92 15.46 -0.66 38.65
C ASP A 92 16.10 -0.46 37.26
N VAL A 93 15.54 -1.08 36.21
CA VAL A 93 16.01 -0.95 34.82
C VAL A 93 14.85 -0.76 33.85
N ILE A 94 14.98 0.17 32.90
CA ILE A 94 14.07 0.35 31.77
C ILE A 94 14.81 0.03 30.47
N VAL A 95 14.29 -0.94 29.72
CA VAL A 95 14.84 -1.32 28.42
C VAL A 95 13.96 -0.75 27.31
N LEU A 96 14.55 0.19 26.56
CA LEU A 96 13.91 0.82 25.42
C LEU A 96 14.24 0.06 24.13
N GLY A 97 13.20 -0.17 23.35
CA GLY A 97 13.33 -0.73 22.02
C GLY A 97 14.05 0.24 21.06
N PRO A 98 14.77 -0.28 20.06
CA PRO A 98 15.46 0.52 19.04
C PRO A 98 14.54 1.51 18.30
N ASP A 99 13.31 1.09 17.96
CA ASP A 99 12.30 1.89 17.26
C ASP A 99 11.51 2.85 18.17
N GLN A 100 11.80 2.89 19.47
CA GLN A 100 11.12 3.79 20.39
C GLN A 100 11.74 5.18 20.31
N THR A 101 11.09 6.02 19.51
CA THR A 101 11.35 7.47 19.39
C THR A 101 10.41 8.30 20.24
N THR A 102 9.52 7.66 21.02
CA THR A 102 8.42 8.34 21.71
C THR A 102 8.85 9.10 22.96
N PHE A 103 10.08 8.88 23.43
CA PHE A 103 10.70 9.56 24.55
C PHE A 103 12.18 9.75 24.25
N ASP A 104 12.70 10.95 24.47
CA ASP A 104 14.13 11.13 24.66
C ASP A 104 14.53 10.41 25.97
N VAL A 105 15.69 9.76 25.97
CA VAL A 105 16.21 9.07 27.17
C VAL A 105 16.33 10.07 28.33
N GLU A 106 16.73 11.31 28.05
CA GLU A 106 16.89 12.36 29.06
C GLU A 106 15.55 12.91 29.54
N GLU A 107 14.55 13.04 28.66
CA GLU A 107 13.20 13.45 29.05
C GLU A 107 12.57 12.43 30.00
N LEU A 108 12.68 11.14 29.67
CA LEU A 108 12.16 10.06 30.52
C LEU A 108 12.84 10.02 31.90
N LYS A 109 14.17 10.23 31.96
CA LYS A 109 14.88 10.35 33.25
C LYS A 109 14.36 11.52 34.08
N ASN A 110 14.21 12.69 33.46
CA ASN A 110 13.76 13.90 34.15
C ASN A 110 12.33 13.76 34.67
N GLU A 111 11.44 13.13 33.92
CA GLU A 111 10.06 12.87 34.38
C GLU A 111 10.02 11.88 35.53
N LEU A 112 10.79 10.79 35.47
CA LEU A 112 10.84 9.79 36.55
C LEU A 112 11.51 10.35 37.81
N ALA A 113 12.51 11.23 37.67
CA ALA A 113 13.17 11.90 38.78
C ALA A 113 12.20 12.76 39.61
N LYS A 114 11.20 13.42 38.97
CA LYS A 114 10.13 14.16 39.68
C LYS A 114 9.31 13.28 40.61
N HIS A 115 9.30 11.96 40.37
CA HIS A 115 8.59 10.97 41.18
C HIS A 115 9.53 10.15 42.08
N ASN A 116 10.78 10.60 42.28
CA ASN A 116 11.81 9.91 43.06
C ASN A 116 12.10 8.47 42.56
N ILE A 117 12.09 8.26 41.24
CA ILE A 117 12.40 6.97 40.59
C ILE A 117 13.60 7.18 39.67
N PHE A 118 14.65 6.37 39.84
CA PHE A 118 15.94 6.54 39.16
C PHE A 118 16.41 5.21 38.53
N PRO A 119 15.75 4.74 37.45
CA PRO A 119 16.12 3.49 36.81
C PRO A 119 17.32 3.67 35.89
N GLU A 120 18.07 2.60 35.70
CA GLU A 120 19.04 2.51 34.60
C GLU A 120 18.27 2.38 33.28
N ILE A 121 18.48 3.31 32.34
CA ILE A 121 17.83 3.27 31.02
C ILE A 121 18.79 2.68 29.99
N VAL A 122 18.43 1.52 29.43
CA VAL A 122 19.23 0.79 28.45
C VAL A 122 18.49 0.79 27.11
N LYS A 123 19.14 1.28 26.05
CA LYS A 123 18.60 1.23 24.68
C LYS A 123 19.27 0.13 23.89
N VAL A 124 18.47 -0.82 23.38
CA VAL A 124 19.00 -1.90 22.54
C VAL A 124 19.39 -1.33 21.18
N LYS A 125 20.67 -1.49 20.79
CA LYS A 125 21.22 -0.91 19.55
C LYS A 125 21.28 -1.89 18.38
N GLU A 126 21.32 -3.19 18.66
CA GLU A 126 21.52 -4.21 17.64
C GLU A 126 20.27 -5.07 17.44
N TYR A 127 19.92 -5.29 16.18
CA TYR A 127 18.88 -6.22 15.79
C TYR A 127 19.50 -7.56 15.39
N THR A 128 18.86 -8.65 15.82
CA THR A 128 19.04 -9.93 15.15
C THR A 128 18.51 -9.80 13.73
N LYS A 129 19.42 -9.85 12.75
CA LYS A 129 19.08 -9.80 11.33
C LYS A 129 18.68 -11.19 10.85
N CYS A 130 17.39 -11.48 10.88
CA CYS A 130 16.81 -12.67 10.28
C CYS A 130 15.62 -12.30 9.38
N PRO A 131 15.21 -13.14 8.42
CA PRO A 131 13.94 -12.92 7.72
C PRO A 131 12.79 -12.73 8.71
N PHE A 132 11.88 -11.80 8.40
CA PHE A 132 10.70 -11.48 9.21
C PHE A 132 11.02 -11.01 10.64
N HIS A 133 12.07 -10.19 10.79
CA HIS A 133 12.47 -9.61 12.08
C HIS A 133 11.60 -8.44 12.56
N SER A 134 10.55 -8.07 11.82
CA SER A 134 9.56 -7.04 12.22
C SER A 134 8.14 -7.46 11.85
N SER A 135 7.14 -6.97 12.61
CA SER A 135 5.72 -7.17 12.24
C SER A 135 5.41 -6.56 10.86
N PHE A 136 6.15 -5.50 10.45
CA PHE A 136 6.01 -4.90 9.13
C PHE A 136 6.41 -5.87 8.02
N ASP A 137 7.53 -6.57 8.17
CA ASP A 137 8.01 -7.55 7.18
C ASP A 137 7.04 -8.73 7.04
N ILE A 138 6.46 -9.19 8.16
CA ILE A 138 5.45 -10.25 8.14
C ILE A 138 4.20 -9.78 7.39
N VAL A 139 3.66 -8.61 7.72
CA VAL A 139 2.48 -8.07 7.04
C VAL A 139 2.75 -7.87 5.55
N LYS A 140 3.92 -7.33 5.19
CA LYS A 140 4.34 -7.14 3.80
C LYS A 140 4.36 -8.47 3.05
N GLU A 141 4.88 -9.53 3.66
CA GLU A 141 4.92 -10.86 3.06
C GLU A 141 3.54 -11.50 2.94
N ILE A 142 2.68 -11.35 3.95
CA ILE A 142 1.28 -11.80 3.89
C ILE A 142 0.56 -11.11 2.73
N VAL A 143 0.70 -9.78 2.60
CA VAL A 143 0.11 -9.03 1.48
C VAL A 143 0.72 -9.47 0.16
N ARG A 144 2.03 -9.75 0.08
CA ARG A 144 2.67 -10.23 -1.14
C ARG A 144 2.13 -11.60 -1.60
N ARG A 145 1.85 -12.51 -0.66
CA ARG A 145 1.37 -13.87 -0.95
C ARG A 145 -0.15 -13.96 -1.13
N PHE A 146 -0.89 -13.21 -0.31
CA PHE A 146 -2.33 -13.37 -0.10
C PHE A 146 -3.11 -12.06 -0.27
N GLY A 147 -2.44 -10.92 -0.41
CA GLY A 147 -3.10 -9.66 -0.78
C GLY A 147 -3.64 -9.80 -2.20
N GLY A 148 -4.95 -10.02 -2.30
CA GLY A 148 -5.68 -10.38 -3.53
C GLY A 148 -5.81 -9.26 -4.56
N CYS A 149 -4.76 -8.45 -4.74
CA CYS A 149 -4.70 -7.50 -5.82
C CYS A 149 -3.26 -7.41 -6.32
N LYS A 150 -2.95 -8.25 -7.30
CA LYS A 150 -1.80 -8.07 -8.16
C LYS A 150 -2.20 -7.17 -9.31
N MET A 151 -1.26 -6.36 -9.77
CA MET A 151 -1.46 -5.50 -10.93
C MET A 151 -0.29 -5.69 -11.90
N ILE A 152 -0.61 -5.90 -13.17
CA ILE A 152 0.35 -5.92 -14.27
C ILE A 152 0.12 -4.67 -15.11
N TYR A 153 1.20 -4.03 -15.55
CA TYR A 153 1.17 -2.88 -16.43
C TYR A 153 1.90 -3.19 -17.74
N SER A 154 1.39 -2.66 -18.84
CA SER A 154 2.04 -2.68 -20.15
C SER A 154 1.74 -1.38 -20.89
N THR A 155 2.67 -0.91 -21.70
CA THR A 155 2.46 0.24 -22.60
C THR A 155 2.48 -0.24 -24.04
N LEU A 156 1.47 0.15 -24.81
CA LEU A 156 1.35 -0.17 -26.23
C LEU A 156 1.60 1.09 -27.05
N SER A 157 2.58 1.06 -27.95
CA SER A 157 2.81 2.12 -28.92
C SER A 157 1.92 1.93 -30.16
N ILE A 158 1.25 3.00 -30.58
CA ILE A 158 0.37 3.06 -31.75
C ILE A 158 0.87 4.18 -32.65
N ASN A 159 1.28 3.85 -33.87
CA ASN A 159 1.67 4.84 -34.87
C ASN A 159 0.51 5.08 -35.82
N THR A 160 0.12 6.34 -35.97
CA THR A 160 -0.96 6.78 -36.86
C THR A 160 -0.37 7.49 -38.07
N ASN A 161 -1.01 7.34 -39.22
CA ASN A 161 -0.54 7.84 -40.52
C ASN A 161 -1.48 8.88 -41.12
N LYS A 162 -2.69 9.03 -40.58
CA LYS A 162 -3.70 9.97 -41.05
C LYS A 162 -4.11 10.90 -39.91
N ARG A 163 -4.67 12.06 -40.28
CA ARG A 163 -5.21 13.02 -39.30
C ARG A 163 -6.32 12.43 -38.45
N PHE A 164 -7.24 11.74 -39.09
CA PHE A 164 -8.25 10.91 -38.43
C PHE A 164 -8.02 9.46 -38.82
N GLU A 165 -7.88 8.56 -37.84
CA GLU A 165 -7.63 7.14 -38.08
C GLU A 165 -8.24 6.28 -36.98
N ILE A 166 -8.92 5.20 -37.35
CA ILE A 166 -9.41 4.19 -36.42
C ILE A 166 -8.57 2.93 -36.60
N ILE A 167 -7.95 2.46 -35.52
CA ILE A 167 -7.03 1.33 -35.50
C ILE A 167 -7.56 0.28 -34.52
N ASP A 168 -7.77 -0.94 -35.01
CA ASP A 168 -8.08 -2.07 -34.15
C ASP A 168 -6.85 -2.51 -33.35
N ILE A 169 -6.95 -2.46 -32.02
CA ILE A 169 -5.89 -2.87 -31.09
C ILE A 169 -6.22 -4.18 -30.36
N THR A 170 -7.31 -4.86 -30.71
CA THR A 170 -7.82 -6.06 -30.02
C THR A 170 -6.77 -7.15 -29.89
N GLU A 171 -6.08 -7.51 -30.97
CA GLU A 171 -5.05 -8.55 -30.95
C GLU A 171 -3.82 -8.17 -30.10
N LYS A 172 -3.47 -6.89 -30.08
CA LYS A 172 -2.38 -6.38 -29.22
C LYS A 172 -2.74 -6.52 -27.74
N ILE A 173 -4.00 -6.23 -27.39
CA ILE A 173 -4.53 -6.41 -26.03
C ILE A 173 -4.61 -7.90 -25.66
N ASN A 174 -5.14 -8.76 -26.54
CA ASN A 174 -5.20 -10.21 -26.33
C ASN A 174 -3.81 -10.82 -26.07
N LYS A 175 -2.78 -10.34 -26.76
CA LYS A 175 -1.40 -10.75 -26.54
C LYS A 175 -0.92 -10.41 -25.13
N ILE A 176 -1.16 -9.19 -24.65
CA ILE A 176 -0.81 -8.75 -23.29
C ILE A 176 -1.49 -9.63 -22.24
N ILE A 177 -2.79 -9.94 -22.42
CA ILE A 177 -3.54 -10.81 -21.51
C ILE A 177 -2.94 -12.22 -21.52
N LYS A 178 -2.63 -12.78 -22.68
CA LYS A 178 -2.03 -14.12 -22.81
C LYS A 178 -0.67 -14.20 -22.11
N GLU A 179 0.18 -13.20 -22.29
CA GLU A 179 1.51 -13.11 -21.65
C GLU A 179 1.41 -12.92 -20.13
N SER A 180 0.35 -12.25 -19.65
CA SER A 180 0.10 -12.04 -18.22
C SER A 180 -0.24 -13.32 -17.44
N ASN A 181 -0.68 -14.39 -18.14
CA ASN A 181 -1.25 -15.61 -17.56
C ASN A 181 -2.46 -15.38 -16.62
N VAL A 182 -3.09 -14.21 -16.66
CA VAL A 182 -4.28 -13.89 -15.87
C VAL A 182 -5.50 -14.59 -16.47
N LYS A 183 -6.21 -15.35 -15.65
CA LYS A 183 -7.46 -16.02 -16.04
C LYS A 183 -8.69 -15.20 -15.69
N ASN A 184 -8.72 -14.61 -14.50
CA ASN A 184 -9.84 -13.83 -14.02
C ASN A 184 -9.31 -12.52 -13.44
N GLY A 185 -9.94 -11.40 -13.79
CA GLY A 185 -9.47 -10.08 -13.38
C GLY A 185 -10.23 -8.95 -14.04
N LEU A 186 -9.68 -7.74 -13.92
CA LEU A 186 -10.19 -6.53 -14.54
C LEU A 186 -9.10 -5.91 -15.41
N LEU A 187 -9.36 -5.81 -16.70
CA LEU A 187 -8.54 -5.09 -17.67
C LEU A 187 -8.97 -3.63 -17.71
N ASN A 188 -8.02 -2.71 -17.64
CA ASN A 188 -8.20 -1.31 -17.96
C ASN A 188 -7.25 -0.91 -19.09
N ILE A 189 -7.78 -0.18 -20.07
CA ILE A 189 -7.06 0.34 -21.24
C ILE A 189 -7.26 1.84 -21.22
N PHE A 190 -6.20 2.62 -21.11
CA PHE A 190 -6.25 4.06 -20.95
C PHE A 190 -5.42 4.77 -22.01
N VAL A 191 -5.98 5.83 -22.59
CA VAL A 191 -5.30 6.68 -23.56
C VAL A 191 -4.90 7.99 -22.86
N PRO A 192 -3.61 8.20 -22.55
CA PRO A 192 -3.10 9.43 -21.93
C PRO A 192 -2.98 10.59 -22.94
N HIS A 193 -3.96 10.76 -23.83
CA HIS A 193 -3.95 11.77 -24.89
C HIS A 193 -5.32 12.48 -24.95
N THR A 194 -5.30 13.80 -25.07
CA THR A 194 -6.52 14.64 -25.10
C THR A 194 -7.12 14.79 -26.50
N THR A 195 -6.49 14.25 -27.54
CA THR A 195 -6.91 14.30 -28.95
C THR A 195 -7.04 12.91 -29.58
N ALA A 196 -7.17 11.87 -28.74
CA ALA A 196 -7.44 10.50 -29.13
C ALA A 196 -8.32 9.82 -28.08
N GLY A 197 -8.93 8.68 -28.43
CA GLY A 197 -9.80 7.94 -27.51
C GLY A 197 -10.01 6.50 -27.92
N LEU A 198 -10.92 5.82 -27.24
CA LEU A 198 -11.24 4.41 -27.39
C LEU A 198 -12.72 4.18 -27.67
N LEU A 199 -13.01 3.11 -28.41
CA LEU A 199 -14.35 2.57 -28.63
C LEU A 199 -14.32 1.04 -28.49
N ILE A 200 -15.46 0.47 -28.13
CA ILE A 200 -15.74 -0.96 -28.32
C ILE A 200 -16.89 -1.04 -29.32
N ASN A 201 -16.61 -1.57 -30.50
CA ASN A 201 -17.60 -1.75 -31.56
C ASN A 201 -17.13 -2.84 -32.54
N GLU A 202 -17.91 -3.13 -33.57
CA GLU A 202 -17.52 -4.04 -34.65
C GLU A 202 -16.46 -3.42 -35.55
N ASN A 203 -15.41 -4.19 -35.88
CA ASN A 203 -14.38 -3.79 -36.84
C ASN A 203 -14.80 -4.18 -38.26
N GLU A 204 -15.90 -3.58 -38.73
CA GLU A 204 -16.39 -3.74 -40.11
C GLU A 204 -16.10 -2.46 -40.91
N PRO A 205 -15.47 -2.54 -42.10
CA PRO A 205 -15.00 -1.36 -42.83
C PRO A 205 -16.04 -0.27 -43.12
N ASN A 206 -17.29 -0.62 -43.41
CA ASN A 206 -18.34 0.37 -43.66
C ASN A 206 -18.80 1.03 -42.36
N LEU A 207 -18.97 0.27 -41.28
CA LEU A 207 -19.29 0.83 -39.97
C LEU A 207 -18.18 1.75 -39.45
N ILE A 208 -16.90 1.39 -39.65
CA ILE A 208 -15.77 2.27 -39.35
C ILE A 208 -15.89 3.59 -40.11
N LYS A 209 -16.31 3.53 -41.39
CA LYS A 209 -16.51 4.72 -42.20
C LYS A 209 -17.70 5.57 -41.71
N ASP A 210 -18.78 4.92 -41.30
CA ASP A 210 -19.96 5.59 -40.74
C ASP A 210 -19.63 6.29 -39.42
N ILE A 211 -18.82 5.67 -38.55
CA ILE A 211 -18.33 6.27 -37.30
C ILE A 211 -17.46 7.51 -37.61
N GLU A 212 -16.55 7.40 -38.58
CA GLU A 212 -15.73 8.54 -39.03
C GLU A 212 -16.61 9.69 -39.53
N ASN A 213 -17.60 9.40 -40.37
CA ASN A 213 -18.50 10.41 -40.92
C ASN A 213 -19.34 11.06 -39.82
N MET A 214 -19.90 10.26 -38.91
CA MET A 214 -20.70 10.74 -37.78
C MET A 214 -19.90 11.70 -36.88
N LEU A 215 -18.66 11.36 -36.51
CA LEU A 215 -17.81 12.25 -35.70
C LEU A 215 -17.48 13.56 -36.45
N LYS A 216 -17.22 13.48 -37.76
CA LYS A 216 -16.95 14.67 -38.60
C LYS A 216 -18.17 15.56 -38.80
N GLU A 217 -19.37 14.99 -38.83
CA GLU A 217 -20.63 15.73 -38.93
C GLU A 217 -21.00 16.41 -37.61
N LEU A 218 -20.82 15.70 -36.49
CA LEU A 218 -21.07 16.25 -35.15
C LEU A 218 -20.10 17.39 -34.82
N ILE A 219 -18.83 17.23 -35.15
CA ILE A 219 -17.79 18.23 -34.94
C ILE A 219 -17.24 18.66 -36.30
N LYS A 220 -17.80 19.75 -36.83
CA LYS A 220 -17.44 20.34 -38.11
C LYS A 220 -16.04 20.95 -38.09
N ASP A 221 -15.50 21.20 -39.27
CA ASP A 221 -14.28 21.99 -39.43
C ASP A 221 -14.65 23.47 -39.37
N GLU A 222 -14.34 24.12 -38.26
CA GLU A 222 -14.67 25.52 -37.98
C GLU A 222 -13.49 26.19 -37.26
N ASP A 223 -13.44 27.52 -37.28
CA ASP A 223 -12.44 28.30 -36.55
C ASP A 223 -12.79 28.33 -35.05
N TYR A 224 -12.32 27.34 -34.30
CA TYR A 224 -12.55 27.29 -32.87
C TYR A 224 -11.62 28.26 -32.13
N ASN A 225 -12.04 28.70 -30.94
CA ASN A 225 -11.22 29.62 -30.14
C ASN A 225 -9.85 29.05 -29.75
N HIS A 226 -9.73 27.74 -29.60
CA HIS A 226 -8.46 27.07 -29.29
C HIS A 226 -7.48 27.12 -30.48
N ASP A 227 -7.98 27.25 -31.72
CA ASP A 227 -7.16 27.36 -32.93
C ASP A 227 -6.33 28.65 -32.99
N LYS A 228 -6.60 29.61 -32.11
CA LYS A 228 -5.75 30.78 -31.86
C LYS A 228 -4.41 30.42 -31.22
N ILE A 229 -4.31 29.26 -30.58
CA ILE A 229 -3.13 28.76 -29.86
C ILE A 229 -2.53 27.54 -30.58
N ASP A 230 -3.36 26.55 -30.94
CA ASP A 230 -2.94 25.31 -31.59
C ASP A 230 -4.04 24.79 -32.54
N ASN A 231 -3.68 24.15 -33.66
CA ASN A 231 -4.58 23.86 -34.78
C ASN A 231 -5.36 22.53 -34.68
N ASN A 232 -5.63 22.07 -33.45
CA ASN A 232 -6.21 20.77 -33.15
C ASN A 232 -7.47 20.85 -32.26
N ALA A 233 -8.11 22.03 -32.19
CA ALA A 233 -9.32 22.21 -31.39
C ALA A 233 -10.41 21.18 -31.72
N ARG A 234 -10.59 20.90 -33.02
CA ARG A 234 -11.51 19.88 -33.51
C ARG A 234 -11.23 18.50 -32.93
N ALA A 235 -9.95 18.12 -32.80
CA ALA A 235 -9.55 16.83 -32.27
C ALA A 235 -9.84 16.69 -30.77
N HIS A 236 -9.66 17.79 -30.02
CA HIS A 236 -10.06 17.87 -28.61
C HIS A 236 -11.58 17.73 -28.46
N LEU A 237 -12.36 18.35 -29.33
CA LEU A 237 -13.82 18.25 -29.28
C LEU A 237 -14.31 16.86 -29.67
N MET A 238 -13.69 16.21 -30.66
CA MET A 238 -14.00 14.82 -31.02
C MET A 238 -13.64 13.85 -29.89
N SER A 239 -12.50 14.01 -29.23
CA SER A 239 -12.10 13.11 -28.14
C SER A 239 -13.04 13.19 -26.93
N CYS A 240 -13.71 14.32 -26.69
CA CYS A 240 -14.77 14.44 -25.69
C CYS A 240 -15.97 13.52 -25.94
N LEU A 241 -16.18 13.06 -27.18
CA LEU A 241 -17.24 12.10 -27.54
C LEU A 241 -16.77 10.64 -27.44
N LEU A 242 -15.47 10.42 -27.23
CA LEU A 242 -14.84 9.12 -27.12
C LEU A 242 -14.56 8.79 -25.65
N LYS A 243 -14.24 7.52 -25.37
CA LYS A 243 -13.82 7.11 -24.04
C LYS A 243 -12.32 7.29 -23.89
N SER A 244 -11.87 7.96 -22.84
CA SER A 244 -10.43 8.01 -22.50
C SER A 244 -9.94 6.68 -21.92
N ASP A 245 -10.83 5.89 -21.32
CA ASP A 245 -10.54 4.55 -20.83
C ASP A 245 -11.64 3.53 -21.14
N LEU A 246 -11.24 2.26 -21.19
CA LEU A 246 -12.13 1.10 -21.22
C LEU A 246 -11.81 0.19 -20.04
N THR A 247 -12.84 -0.26 -19.33
CA THR A 247 -12.71 -1.24 -18.26
C THR A 247 -13.51 -2.49 -18.62
N ILE A 248 -12.83 -3.63 -18.71
CA ILE A 248 -13.36 -4.87 -19.28
C ILE A 248 -13.02 -6.05 -18.34
N PRO A 249 -13.98 -6.91 -17.97
CA PRO A 249 -13.67 -8.10 -17.18
C PRO A 249 -12.86 -9.11 -18.02
N ILE A 250 -11.86 -9.73 -17.39
CA ILE A 250 -11.20 -10.91 -17.93
C ILE A 250 -11.87 -12.12 -17.28
N ILE A 251 -12.46 -13.01 -18.08
CA ILE A 251 -13.12 -14.23 -17.61
C ILE A 251 -12.55 -15.40 -18.40
N ASP A 252 -11.93 -16.35 -17.71
CA ASP A 252 -11.21 -17.49 -18.30
C ASP A 252 -10.20 -17.08 -19.41
N GLY A 253 -9.58 -15.91 -19.25
CA GLY A 253 -8.63 -15.33 -20.20
C GLY A 253 -9.27 -14.69 -21.44
N LYS A 254 -10.59 -14.48 -21.46
CA LYS A 254 -11.34 -13.82 -22.54
C LYS A 254 -11.88 -12.46 -22.07
N ILE A 255 -12.05 -11.53 -23.00
CA ILE A 255 -12.46 -10.14 -22.69
C ILE A 255 -13.66 -9.61 -23.48
N LEU A 256 -13.96 -10.15 -24.67
CA LEU A 256 -14.92 -9.56 -25.60
C LEU A 256 -15.88 -10.62 -26.16
N GLY A 257 -17.07 -10.17 -26.59
CA GLY A 257 -17.99 -10.97 -27.40
C GLY A 257 -17.53 -11.08 -28.86
N THR A 258 -18.20 -11.96 -29.63
CA THR A 258 -17.79 -12.33 -31.00
C THR A 258 -17.58 -11.15 -31.95
N TRP A 259 -18.40 -10.11 -31.84
CA TRP A 259 -18.39 -8.96 -32.76
C TRP A 259 -17.79 -7.70 -32.14
N GLN A 260 -17.22 -7.80 -30.93
CA GLN A 260 -16.64 -6.65 -30.25
C GLN A 260 -15.13 -6.58 -30.52
N SER A 261 -14.69 -5.41 -30.96
CA SER A 261 -13.28 -5.04 -31.13
C SER A 261 -12.97 -3.79 -30.32
N ILE A 262 -11.76 -3.70 -29.79
CA ILE A 262 -11.23 -2.50 -29.12
C ILE A 262 -10.56 -1.63 -30.17
N LEU A 263 -11.17 -0.48 -30.43
CA LEU A 263 -10.74 0.46 -31.46
C LEU A 263 -10.09 1.68 -30.81
N PHE A 264 -8.86 1.97 -31.21
CA PHE A 264 -8.19 3.23 -30.93
C PHE A 264 -8.57 4.25 -32.00
N VAL A 265 -8.98 5.44 -31.60
CA VAL A 265 -9.40 6.52 -32.50
C VAL A 265 -8.44 7.70 -32.34
N GLU A 266 -7.70 7.99 -33.40
CA GLU A 266 -6.86 9.19 -33.55
C GLU A 266 -7.67 10.31 -34.19
N CYS A 267 -7.61 11.50 -33.60
CA CYS A 267 -8.26 12.71 -34.15
C CYS A 267 -7.25 13.81 -34.56
N ASP A 268 -5.97 13.66 -34.21
CA ASP A 268 -4.90 14.65 -34.48
C ASP A 268 -3.59 14.00 -34.96
N GLY A 269 -3.70 13.01 -35.84
CA GLY A 269 -2.53 12.33 -36.42
C GLY A 269 -1.91 13.11 -37.60
N PRO A 270 -0.83 12.59 -38.22
CA PRO A 270 -0.08 11.38 -37.84
C PRO A 270 0.79 11.62 -36.59
N ARG A 271 0.77 10.68 -35.65
CA ARG A 271 1.51 10.74 -34.38
C ARG A 271 1.93 9.36 -33.91
N SER A 272 2.93 9.31 -33.03
CA SER A 272 3.16 8.14 -32.17
C SER A 272 2.41 8.36 -30.86
N ARG A 273 1.50 7.43 -30.55
CA ARG A 273 0.62 7.44 -29.39
C ARG A 273 0.98 6.28 -28.48
N GLU A 274 0.57 6.44 -27.24
CA GLU A 274 0.70 5.41 -26.21
C GLU A 274 -0.68 5.04 -25.71
N VAL A 275 -0.87 3.76 -25.41
CA VAL A 275 -2.03 3.22 -24.71
C VAL A 275 -1.51 2.45 -23.50
N ILE A 276 -1.96 2.84 -22.31
CA ILE A 276 -1.59 2.21 -21.05
C ILE A 276 -2.57 1.08 -20.78
N VAL A 277 -2.06 -0.11 -20.51
CA VAL A 277 -2.84 -1.30 -20.20
C VAL A 277 -2.52 -1.73 -18.77
N SER A 278 -3.55 -1.89 -17.94
CA SER A 278 -3.39 -2.46 -16.60
C SER A 278 -4.35 -3.63 -16.39
N ILE A 279 -3.84 -4.69 -15.75
CA ILE A 279 -4.63 -5.88 -15.42
C ILE A 279 -4.56 -6.10 -13.92
N ARG A 280 -5.73 -6.06 -13.27
CA ARG A 280 -5.91 -6.31 -11.85
C ARG A 280 -6.47 -7.72 -11.62
N PHE A 281 -5.85 -8.53 -10.76
CA PHE A 281 -6.24 -9.93 -10.52
C PHE A 281 -5.81 -10.44 -9.13
#